data_AF-A0A7X2XN96-F1
#
_entry.id   AF-A0A7X2XN96-F1
#
_cell.length_a   1.000
_cell.length_b   1.000
_cell.length_c   1.000
_cell.angle_alpha   90.00
_cell.angle_beta   90.00
_cell.angle_gamma   90.00
#
_symmetry.space_group_name_H-M   'P 1'
#
loop_
_entity.id
_entity.type
_entity.pdbx_description
1 polymer ?
#
loop_
_entity_poly.entity_id
_entity_poly.type
_entity_poly.pdbx_seq_one_letter_code
_entity_poly.pdbx_strand_id
1 'polypeptide(L)'
;TLSSDLKNQIMLLARKGLSGQLIAEMCHCSPSSVRRTILERMEPHYRVAKLPKHLCFDEFRSIKSVMSFICCDAETHQIVTKLQDRLSPTIVDYFESRYSKAERECVQSVVIDLNAQ
;
A
#
# COMPACT_ATOMS: atom_id res chain seq x y z
N THR A 1 -19.33 -2.13 21.62
CA THR A 1 -18.82 -1.82 20.27
C THR A 1 -18.59 -0.32 20.17
N LEU A 2 -17.48 0.15 19.56
CA LEU A 2 -17.20 1.60 19.41
C LEU A 2 -18.29 2.27 18.57
N SER A 3 -18.65 3.52 18.89
CA SER A 3 -19.60 4.31 18.11
C SER A 3 -19.06 4.62 16.71
N SER A 4 -19.96 4.90 15.76
CA SER A 4 -19.59 5.25 14.39
C SER A 4 -18.70 6.51 14.36
N ASP A 5 -19.07 7.53 15.14
CA ASP A 5 -18.34 8.80 15.20
C ASP A 5 -16.91 8.63 15.71
N LEU A 6 -16.74 7.85 16.78
CA LEU A 6 -15.42 7.56 17.34
C LEU A 6 -14.54 6.82 16.33
N LYS A 7 -15.13 5.85 15.62
CA LYS A 7 -14.42 5.13 14.57
C LYS A 7 -14.03 6.04 13.38
N ASN A 8 -14.86 7.03 13.03
CA ASN A 8 -14.55 8.03 12.01
C ASN A 8 -13.41 8.97 12.46
N GLN A 9 -13.41 9.38 13.73
CA GLN A 9 -12.33 10.16 14.33
C GLN A 9 -11.00 9.39 14.32
N ILE A 10 -11.02 8.10 14.68
CA ILE A 10 -9.85 7.22 14.57
C ILE A 10 -9.29 7.21 13.15
N MET A 11 -10.15 7.06 12.13
CA MET A 11 -9.70 7.07 10.72
C MET A 11 -9.16 8.43 10.27
N LEU A 12 -9.76 9.53 10.73
CA LEU A 12 -9.27 10.87 10.43
C LEU A 12 -7.85 11.07 10.96
N LEU A 13 -7.60 10.68 12.21
CA LEU A 13 -6.28 10.78 12.83
C LEU A 13 -5.26 9.85 12.18
N ALA A 14 -5.68 8.63 11.81
CA ALA A 14 -4.83 7.69 11.07
C ALA A 14 -4.42 8.24 9.70
N ARG A 15 -5.35 8.87 8.96
CA ARG A 15 -5.05 9.53 7.66
C ARG A 15 -4.10 10.71 7.79
N LYS A 16 -4.06 11.36 8.96
CA LYS A 16 -3.06 12.41 9.28
C LYS A 16 -1.67 11.85 9.63
N GLY A 17 -1.49 10.52 9.61
CA GLY A 17 -0.19 9.88 9.86
C GLY A 17 0.16 9.73 11.34
N LEU A 18 -0.80 9.87 12.25
CA LEU A 18 -0.55 9.73 13.70
C LEU A 18 -0.34 8.26 14.08
N SER A 19 0.49 8.03 15.10
CA SER A 19 0.77 6.68 15.60
C SER A 19 -0.47 6.08 16.29
N GLY A 20 -0.62 4.75 16.23
CA GLY A 20 -1.75 4.07 16.87
C GLY A 20 -1.82 4.27 18.39
N GLN A 21 -0.68 4.53 19.05
CA GLN A 21 -0.63 4.87 20.48
C GLN A 21 -1.20 6.27 20.74
N LEU A 22 -0.77 7.27 19.96
CA LEU A 22 -1.26 8.63 20.10
C LEU A 22 -2.76 8.73 19.77
N ILE A 23 -3.22 8.01 18.73
CA ILE A 23 -4.65 7.93 18.40
C ILE A 23 -5.44 7.29 19.56
N ALA A 24 -4.89 6.24 20.18
CA ALA A 24 -5.52 5.56 21.31
C ALA A 24 -5.69 6.51 22.52
N GLU A 25 -4.64 7.28 22.84
CA GLU A 25 -4.66 8.32 23.87
C GLU A 25 -5.70 9.41 23.56
N MET A 26 -5.69 9.97 22.35
CA MET A 26 -6.61 11.04 21.92
C MET A 26 -8.07 10.59 21.86
N CYS A 27 -8.32 9.32 21.52
CA CYS A 27 -9.66 8.75 21.37
C CYS A 27 -10.11 7.97 22.62
N HIS A 28 -9.37 8.03 23.72
CA HIS A 28 -9.64 7.33 24.99
C HIS A 28 -9.99 5.84 24.79
N CYS A 29 -9.24 5.15 23.94
CA CYS A 29 -9.46 3.73 23.64
C CYS A 29 -8.13 2.96 23.61
N SER A 30 -8.18 1.64 23.53
CA SER A 30 -6.95 0.85 23.47
C SER A 30 -6.31 0.88 22.06
N PRO A 31 -4.97 0.78 21.94
CA PRO A 31 -4.30 0.65 20.65
C PRO A 31 -4.83 -0.53 19.81
N SER A 32 -5.22 -1.62 20.46
CA SER A 32 -5.86 -2.77 19.80
C SER A 32 -7.20 -2.40 19.16
N SER A 33 -7.96 -1.51 19.80
CA SER A 33 -9.24 -1.01 19.27
C SER A 33 -9.03 -0.08 18.07
N VAL A 34 -7.99 0.76 18.11
CA VAL A 34 -7.56 1.57 16.96
C VAL A 34 -7.21 0.66 15.78
N ARG A 35 -6.33 -0.33 15.99
CA ARG A 35 -5.90 -1.29 14.95
C ARG A 35 -7.09 -2.01 14.33
N ARG A 36 -8.00 -2.55 15.15
CA ARG A 36 -9.20 -3.24 14.67
C ARG A 36 -10.11 -2.32 13.87
N THR A 37 -10.30 -1.08 14.30
CA THR A 37 -11.11 -0.09 13.57
C THR A 37 -10.53 0.24 12.21
N ILE A 38 -9.20 0.40 12.14
CA ILE A 38 -8.48 0.63 10.88
C ILE A 38 -8.68 -0.58 9.95
N LEU A 39 -8.42 -1.80 10.43
CA LEU A 39 -8.60 -3.01 9.62
C LEU A 39 -10.06 -3.23 9.17
N GLU A 40 -11.04 -2.87 10.01
CA GLU A 40 -12.47 -2.97 9.69
C GLU A 40 -12.89 -1.98 8.59
N ARG A 41 -12.28 -0.78 8.53
CA ARG A 41 -12.64 0.28 7.57
C ARG A 41 -11.74 0.35 6.35
N MET A 42 -10.61 -0.34 6.36
CA MET A 42 -9.75 -0.44 5.20
C MET A 42 -10.32 -1.51 4.27
N GLU A 43 -10.80 -1.08 3.11
CA GLU A 43 -11.03 -2.01 2.02
C GLU A 43 -9.69 -2.68 1.67
N PRO A 44 -9.62 -4.02 1.56
CA PRO A 44 -8.42 -4.67 1.09
C PRO A 44 -8.15 -4.21 -0.35
N HIS A 45 -7.19 -3.29 -0.51
CA HIS A 45 -6.68 -2.91 -1.82
C HIS A 45 -5.90 -4.08 -2.40
N TYR A 46 -6.64 -4.98 -3.07
CA TYR A 46 -6.12 -6.22 -3.61
C TYR A 46 -5.31 -5.98 -4.89
N ARG A 47 -5.81 -5.08 -5.75
CA ARG A 47 -5.17 -4.61 -6.98
C ARG A 47 -5.86 -3.35 -7.49
N VAL A 48 -5.20 -2.60 -8.35
CA VAL A 48 -5.88 -1.59 -9.18
C VAL A 48 -6.74 -2.30 -10.24
N ALA A 49 -7.85 -1.68 -10.65
CA ALA A 49 -8.80 -2.29 -11.56
C ALA A 49 -8.19 -2.63 -12.93
N LYS A 50 -7.26 -1.78 -13.42
CA LYS A 50 -6.47 -1.98 -14.63
C LYS A 50 -5.04 -1.51 -14.37
N LEU A 51 -4.06 -2.17 -14.99
CA LEU A 51 -2.68 -1.68 -14.96
C LEU A 51 -2.55 -0.36 -15.72
N PRO A 52 -1.88 0.65 -15.13
CA PRO A 52 -1.45 1.85 -15.85
C PRO A 52 -0.59 1.53 -17.06
N LYS A 53 -0.64 2.41 -18.07
CA LYS A 53 0.23 2.30 -19.26
C LYS A 53 1.69 2.59 -18.94
N HIS A 54 1.94 3.48 -17.99
CA HIS A 54 3.27 3.93 -17.60
C HIS A 54 3.44 3.60 -16.13
N LEU A 55 4.37 2.70 -15.82
CA LEU A 55 4.65 2.26 -14.45
C LEU A 55 6.02 2.79 -14.01
N CYS A 56 6.13 3.12 -12.74
CA CYS A 56 7.40 3.36 -12.06
C CYS A 56 7.63 2.27 -11.03
N PHE A 57 8.77 1.59 -11.12
CA PHE A 57 9.22 0.59 -10.16
C PHE A 57 10.36 1.17 -9.33
N ASP A 58 10.32 0.92 -8.03
CA ASP A 58 11.34 1.38 -7.11
C ASP A 58 11.47 0.41 -5.92
N GLU A 59 12.55 0.58 -5.16
CA GLU A 59 12.83 -0.14 -3.94
C GLU A 59 13.03 0.83 -2.78
N PHE A 60 12.39 0.54 -1.65
CA PHE A 60 12.54 1.36 -0.46
C PHE A 60 12.84 0.49 0.76
N ARG A 61 13.51 1.10 1.74
CA ARG A 61 13.78 0.47 3.02
C ARG A 61 12.56 0.60 3.93
N SER A 62 11.92 -0.52 4.24
CA SER A 62 10.75 -0.58 5.12
C SER A 62 11.14 -0.77 6.60
N ILE A 63 10.14 -0.92 7.47
CA ILE A 63 10.34 -1.09 8.91
C ILE A 63 11.23 -2.30 9.16
N LYS A 64 12.15 -2.20 10.13
CA LYS A 64 13.20 -3.21 10.40
C LYS A 64 14.25 -3.34 9.31
N SER A 65 14.44 -2.31 8.47
CA SER A 65 15.51 -2.24 7.47
C SER A 65 15.37 -3.25 6.31
N VAL A 66 14.17 -3.76 6.08
CA VAL A 66 13.90 -4.72 4.98
C VAL A 66 13.73 -3.96 3.66
N MET A 67 14.42 -4.39 2.61
CA MET A 67 14.23 -3.83 1.27
C MET A 67 12.94 -4.37 0.66
N SER A 68 12.07 -3.45 0.24
CA SER A 68 10.71 -3.74 -0.23
C SER A 68 10.47 -3.08 -1.58
N PHE A 69 9.72 -3.75 -2.45
CA PHE A 69 9.34 -3.23 -3.77
C PHE A 69 8.10 -2.32 -3.68
N ILE A 70 8.10 -1.25 -4.46
CA ILE A 70 6.93 -0.40 -4.70
C ILE A 70 6.75 -0.16 -6.19
N CYS A 71 5.48 -0.14 -6.62
CA CYS A 71 5.10 0.21 -7.98
C CYS A 71 3.96 1.22 -7.95
N CYS A 72 4.05 2.24 -8.80
CA CYS A 72 3.03 3.26 -8.97
C CYS A 72 2.80 3.61 -10.44
N ASP A 73 1.66 4.24 -10.70
CA ASP A 73 1.35 4.91 -11.96
C ASP A 73 2.32 6.10 -12.14
N ALA A 74 3.03 6.14 -13.26
CA ALA A 74 4.01 7.19 -13.56
C ALA A 74 3.37 8.56 -13.82
N GLU A 75 2.09 8.61 -14.22
CA GLU A 75 1.37 9.84 -14.52
C GLU A 75 0.62 10.36 -13.30
N THR A 76 -0.13 9.49 -12.63
CA THR A 76 -0.98 9.92 -11.50
C THR A 76 -0.31 9.78 -10.14
N HIS A 77 0.88 9.17 -10.08
CA HIS A 77 1.59 8.81 -8.85
C HIS A 77 0.78 7.93 -7.88
N GLN A 78 -0.26 7.25 -8.38
CA GLN A 78 -1.07 6.36 -7.53
C GLN A 78 -0.35 5.04 -7.33
N ILE A 79 -0.31 4.57 -6.08
CA ILE A 79 0.34 3.30 -5.74
C ILE A 79 -0.48 2.15 -6.36
N VAL A 80 0.19 1.36 -7.19
CA VAL A 80 -0.35 0.13 -7.79
C VAL A 80 -0.16 -1.04 -6.84
N THR A 81 1.05 -1.17 -6.28
CA THR A 81 1.35 -2.21 -5.31
C THR A 81 2.56 -1.87 -4.44
N LYS A 82 2.62 -2.53 -3.28
CA LYS A 82 3.79 -2.58 -2.40
C LYS A 82 3.97 -4.01 -1.93
N LEU A 83 5.14 -4.58 -2.17
CA LEU A 83 5.49 -5.94 -1.78
C LEU A 83 6.47 -5.91 -0.60
N GLN A 84 6.51 -6.99 0.18
CA GLN A 84 7.34 -7.04 1.39
C GLN A 84 8.83 -7.18 1.07
N ASP A 85 9.16 -7.87 -0.02
CA ASP A 85 10.51 -8.02 -0.54
C ASP A 85 10.63 -7.44 -1.97
N ARG A 86 11.84 -7.51 -2.52
CA ARG A 86 12.21 -7.04 -3.86
C ARG A 86 12.60 -8.17 -4.81
N LEU A 87 12.26 -9.42 -4.48
CA LEU A 87 12.74 -10.57 -5.24
C LEU A 87 11.95 -10.72 -6.54
N SER A 88 12.64 -10.95 -7.65
CA SER A 88 12.01 -11.11 -8.97
C SER A 88 10.89 -12.16 -8.99
N PRO A 89 11.02 -13.35 -8.35
CA PRO A 89 9.92 -14.31 -8.28
C PRO A 89 8.65 -13.74 -7.63
N THR A 90 8.79 -13.00 -6.53
CA THR A 90 7.66 -12.36 -5.84
C THR A 90 6.99 -11.30 -6.70
N ILE A 91 7.79 -10.48 -7.39
CA ILE A 91 7.30 -9.40 -8.26
C ILE A 91 6.57 -10.00 -9.47
N VAL A 92 7.16 -11.01 -10.11
CA VAL A 92 6.55 -11.69 -11.27
C VAL A 92 5.24 -12.37 -10.87
N ASP A 93 5.24 -13.15 -9.79
CA ASP A 93 4.04 -13.83 -9.30
C ASP A 93 2.91 -12.83 -8.98
N TYR A 94 3.23 -11.67 -8.41
CA TYR A 94 2.24 -10.61 -8.19
C TYR A 94 1.57 -10.17 -9.49
N PHE A 95 2.33 -9.88 -10.55
CA PHE A 95 1.73 -9.40 -11.81
C PHE A 95 1.02 -10.52 -12.57
N GLU A 96 1.56 -11.74 -12.57
CA GLU A 96 0.98 -12.88 -13.30
C GLU A 96 -0.28 -13.43 -12.63
N SER A 97 -0.33 -13.50 -11.31
CA SER A 97 -1.49 -14.01 -10.57
C SER A 97 -2.66 -13.01 -10.53
N ARG A 98 -2.42 -11.71 -10.76
CA ARG A 98 -3.42 -10.66 -10.57
C ARG A 98 -3.89 -9.98 -11.85
N TYR A 99 -3.12 -10.05 -12.93
CA TYR A 99 -3.46 -9.40 -14.19
C TYR A 99 -3.33 -10.38 -15.35
N SER A 100 -4.35 -10.38 -16.20
CA SER A 100 -4.33 -11.18 -17.42
C SER A 100 -3.18 -10.76 -18.33
N LYS A 101 -2.77 -11.65 -19.24
CA LYS A 101 -1.73 -11.34 -20.23
C LYS A 101 -2.11 -10.10 -21.06
N ALA A 102 -3.37 -10.00 -21.48
CA ALA A 102 -3.86 -8.87 -22.26
C ALA A 102 -3.77 -7.53 -21.50
N GLU A 103 -4.05 -7.52 -20.20
CA GLU A 103 -3.86 -6.31 -19.37
C GLU A 103 -2.38 -5.94 -19.24
N ARG A 104 -1.49 -6.93 -19.07
CA ARG A 104 -0.04 -6.69 -18.99
C ARG A 104 0.55 -6.19 -20.30
N GLU A 105 0.07 -6.70 -21.43
CA GLU A 105 0.46 -6.23 -22.77
C GLU A 105 0.01 -4.78 -23.06
N CYS A 106 -0.94 -4.24 -22.28
CA CYS A 106 -1.34 -2.83 -22.39
C CYS A 106 -0.36 -1.86 -21.70
N VAL A 107 0.58 -2.35 -20.90
CA VAL A 107 1.66 -1.53 -20.31
C VAL A 107 2.65 -1.15 -21.42
N GLN A 108 2.92 0.13 -21.55
CA GLN A 108 3.76 0.69 -22.62
C GLN A 108 5.18 1.02 -22.15
N SER A 109 5.34 1.44 -20.90
CA SER A 109 6.66 1.73 -20.35
C SER A 109 6.75 1.38 -18.87
N VAL A 110 7.94 0.94 -18.47
CA VAL A 110 8.32 0.76 -17.07
C VAL A 110 9.59 1.56 -16.84
N VAL A 111 9.54 2.53 -15.94
CA VAL A 111 10.69 3.29 -15.46
C VAL A 111 11.18 2.64 -14.17
N ILE A 112 12.49 2.42 -14.06
CA ILE A 112 13.10 1.79 -12.89
C ILE A 112 14.27 2.65 -12.46
N ASP A 113 14.38 2.91 -11.16
CA ASP A 113 15.60 3.51 -10.61
C ASP A 113 16.70 2.44 -10.49
N LEU A 114 17.82 2.68 -11.17
CA LEU A 114 18.98 1.81 -11.10
C LEU A 114 19.89 2.34 -9.99
N ASN A 115 19.70 1.80 -8.79
CA ASN A 115 20.64 2.02 -7.70
C ASN A 115 21.99 1.36 -8.07
N ALA A 116 22.93 2.17 -8.54
CA ALA A 116 24.33 1.77 -8.72
C ALA A 116 25.00 1.70 -7.35
N GLN A 117 24.97 0.51 -6.74
CA GLN A 117 25.83 0.16 -5.61
C GLN A 117 27.16 -0.41 -6.11
#